data_AF-A0A1G4RIY5-F1
#
_entry.id   AF-A0A1G4RIY5-F1
#
_cell.length_a   1.000
_cell.length_b   1.000
_cell.length_c   1.000
_cell.angle_alpha   90.00
_cell.angle_beta   90.00
_cell.angle_gamma   90.00
#
_symmetry.space_group_name_H-M   'P 1'
#
loop_
_entity.id
_entity.type
_entity.pdbx_description
1 polymer ?
#
loop_
_entity_poly.entity_id
_entity_poly.type
_entity_poly.pdbx_seq_one_letter_code
_entity_poly.pdbx_strand_id
1 'polypeptide(L)'
;MWPERYLEDGYYDKKGYLRREIIVEHAEEVADMLAEKELTSATLHRFYNMVLGIVQKFRTTGEYDRVRPQIDELEKFAAQAMKRKASKPAPVEFKQFIQKNVTLANKSEEGLLGFFQHFQSVVAFFPNTEGGGPRGNGNSVHRNHESEKHNSSKKNTSFHKNQSTRR
;
A
#
# COMPACT_ATOMS: atom_id res chain seq x y z
N MET A 1 -18.69 -6.36 -0.60
CA MET A 1 -19.03 -7.49 0.34
C MET A 1 -17.70 -8.03 0.89
N TRP A 2 -17.67 -8.75 2.02
CA TRP A 2 -16.41 -9.40 2.44
C TRP A 2 -16.06 -10.56 1.49
N PRO A 3 -14.77 -10.85 1.24
CA PRO A 3 -14.37 -12.05 0.51
C PRO A 3 -14.90 -13.30 1.18
N GLU A 4 -15.25 -14.29 0.36
CA GLU A 4 -15.67 -15.60 0.85
C GLU A 4 -14.52 -16.23 1.67
N ARG A 5 -14.84 -16.71 2.87
CA ARG A 5 -13.88 -17.31 3.80
C ARG A 5 -12.66 -16.42 4.13
N TYR A 6 -12.86 -15.11 4.13
CA TYR A 6 -11.82 -14.14 4.42
C TYR A 6 -11.14 -14.40 5.78
N LEU A 7 -9.85 -14.76 5.72
CA LEU A 7 -8.97 -15.04 6.86
C LEU A 7 -9.40 -16.20 7.77
N GLU A 8 -10.35 -17.05 7.37
CA GLU A 8 -10.76 -18.22 8.17
C GLU A 8 -9.58 -19.16 8.45
N ASP A 9 -8.79 -19.45 7.40
CA ASP A 9 -7.60 -20.31 7.50
C ASP A 9 -6.30 -19.52 7.77
N GLY A 10 -6.40 -18.22 8.11
CA GLY A 10 -5.26 -17.34 8.31
C GLY A 10 -4.52 -16.95 7.02
N TYR A 11 -3.30 -16.42 7.16
CA TYR A 11 -2.47 -15.93 6.04
C TYR A 11 -1.64 -17.00 5.35
N TYR A 12 -1.24 -18.05 6.07
CA TYR A 12 -0.28 -19.04 5.59
C TYR A 12 -0.94 -20.41 5.45
N ASP A 13 -0.50 -21.17 4.46
CA ASP A 13 -0.92 -22.55 4.27
C ASP A 13 -0.23 -23.49 5.26
N LYS A 14 -0.58 -24.78 5.20
CA LYS A 14 0.00 -25.82 6.07
C LYS A 14 1.51 -26.02 5.87
N LYS A 15 2.09 -25.50 4.80
CA LYS A 15 3.52 -25.56 4.49
C LYS A 15 4.25 -24.28 4.91
N GLY A 16 3.54 -23.30 5.48
CA GLY A 16 4.10 -22.01 5.90
C GLY A 16 4.25 -21.00 4.76
N TYR A 17 3.66 -21.26 3.59
CA TYR A 17 3.67 -20.30 2.49
C TYR A 17 2.47 -19.37 2.56
N LEU A 18 2.71 -18.11 2.23
CA LEU A 18 1.65 -17.10 2.16
C LEU A 18 0.63 -17.51 1.09
N ARG A 19 -0.64 -17.54 1.49
CA ARG A 19 -1.76 -17.93 0.62
C ARG A 19 -1.95 -16.90 -0.49
N ARG A 20 -1.93 -17.36 -1.75
CA ARG A 20 -2.07 -16.49 -2.92
C ARG A 20 -3.37 -15.71 -2.89
N GLU A 21 -4.46 -16.39 -2.54
CA GLU A 21 -5.80 -15.83 -2.42
C GLU A 21 -5.88 -14.64 -1.46
N ILE A 22 -5.01 -14.60 -0.44
CA ILE A 22 -4.97 -13.48 0.48
C ILE A 22 -4.29 -12.26 -0.13
N ILE A 23 -3.33 -12.47 -1.02
CA ILE A 23 -2.48 -11.41 -1.58
C ILE A 23 -3.05 -10.81 -2.86
N VAL A 24 -3.78 -11.60 -3.64
CA VAL A 24 -4.36 -11.11 -4.90
C VAL A 24 -5.86 -10.97 -4.75
N GLU A 25 -6.60 -12.07 -4.72
CA GLU A 25 -8.06 -12.09 -4.84
C GLU A 25 -8.74 -11.37 -3.67
N HIS A 26 -8.47 -11.77 -2.43
CA HIS A 26 -9.06 -11.12 -1.25
C HIS A 26 -8.55 -9.69 -1.05
N ALA A 27 -7.34 -9.37 -1.49
CA ALA A 27 -6.80 -8.03 -1.37
C ALA A 27 -7.51 -7.05 -2.32
N GLU A 28 -7.77 -7.49 -3.56
CA GLU A 28 -8.54 -6.75 -4.57
C GLU A 28 -9.98 -6.54 -4.09
N GLU A 29 -10.67 -7.61 -3.68
CA GLU A 29 -12.05 -7.52 -3.17
C GLU A 29 -12.18 -6.63 -1.92
N VAL A 30 -11.19 -6.67 -1.01
CA VAL A 30 -11.17 -5.77 0.14
C VAL A 30 -10.91 -4.32 -0.30
N ALA A 31 -10.01 -4.09 -1.25
CA ALA A 31 -9.71 -2.76 -1.75
C ALA A 31 -10.95 -2.13 -2.41
N ASP A 32 -11.63 -2.88 -3.27
CA ASP A 32 -12.86 -2.45 -3.94
C ASP A 32 -13.96 -2.16 -2.94
N MET A 33 -14.20 -3.07 -1.99
CA MET A 33 -15.18 -2.85 -0.92
C MET A 33 -14.89 -1.58 -0.12
N LEU A 34 -13.64 -1.33 0.25
CA LEU A 34 -13.27 -0.13 1.01
C LEU A 34 -13.43 1.15 0.17
N ALA A 35 -13.17 1.07 -1.14
CA ALA A 35 -13.35 2.18 -2.07
C ALA A 35 -14.83 2.48 -2.31
N GLU A 36 -15.68 1.46 -2.46
CA GLU A 36 -17.15 1.60 -2.54
C GLU A 36 -17.74 2.23 -1.27
N LYS A 37 -17.15 1.91 -0.12
CA LYS A 37 -17.48 2.52 1.18
C LYS A 37 -16.80 3.87 1.40
N GLU A 38 -16.20 4.38 0.33
CA GLU A 38 -15.62 5.69 0.21
C GLU A 38 -14.51 6.00 1.23
N LEU A 39 -13.75 4.98 1.64
CA LEU A 39 -12.52 5.19 2.41
C LEU A 39 -11.57 6.08 1.60
N THR A 40 -10.93 7.05 2.25
CA THR A 40 -9.95 7.89 1.56
C THR A 40 -8.60 7.20 1.48
N SER A 41 -7.90 7.33 0.35
CA SER A 41 -6.53 6.84 0.18
C SER A 41 -5.60 7.35 1.28
N ALA A 42 -5.74 8.63 1.67
CA ALA A 42 -5.00 9.22 2.77
C ALA A 42 -5.19 8.46 4.10
N THR A 43 -6.43 8.03 4.41
CA THR A 43 -6.70 7.23 5.62
C THR A 43 -6.09 5.84 5.49
N LEU A 44 -6.27 5.17 4.35
CA LEU A 44 -5.71 3.84 4.10
C LEU A 44 -4.18 3.84 4.25
N HIS A 45 -3.50 4.77 3.57
CA HIS A 45 -2.04 4.93 3.61
C HIS A 45 -1.53 5.28 5.00
N ARG A 46 -2.26 6.13 5.75
CA ARG A 46 -1.91 6.45 7.14
C ARG A 46 -1.85 5.19 7.99
N PHE A 47 -2.85 4.33 7.92
CA PHE A 47 -2.86 3.08 8.71
C PHE A 47 -1.82 2.08 8.21
N TYR A 48 -1.62 1.97 6.90
CA TYR A 48 -0.54 1.16 6.34
C TYR A 48 0.83 1.59 6.89
N ASN A 49 1.11 2.89 6.93
CA ASN A 49 2.36 3.41 7.48
C ASN A 49 2.54 3.10 8.97
N MET A 50 1.45 3.04 9.74
CA MET A 50 1.50 2.62 11.15
C MET A 50 1.91 1.15 11.27
N VAL A 51 1.30 0.27 10.47
CA VAL A 51 1.67 -1.16 10.42
C VAL A 51 3.11 -1.33 9.95
N LEU A 52 3.53 -0.60 8.92
CA LEU A 52 4.91 -0.60 8.44
C LEU A 52 5.89 -0.19 9.56
N GLY A 53 5.58 0.85 10.34
CA GLY A 53 6.41 1.27 11.46
C GLY A 53 6.54 0.20 12.56
N ILE A 54 5.45 -0.51 12.87
CA ILE A 54 5.45 -1.65 13.80
C ILE A 54 6.36 -2.77 13.27
N VAL A 55 6.21 -3.13 12.00
CA VAL A 55 7.03 -4.18 11.36
C VAL A 55 8.50 -3.80 11.30
N GLN A 56 8.82 -2.54 10.96
CA GLN A 56 10.20 -2.05 10.96
C GLN A 56 10.82 -2.15 12.36
N LYS A 57 10.08 -1.74 13.39
CA LYS A 57 10.53 -1.87 14.78
C LYS A 57 10.77 -3.34 15.15
N PHE A 58 9.84 -4.24 14.82
CA PHE A 58 10.01 -5.67 15.03
C PHE A 58 11.25 -6.22 14.32
N ARG A 59 11.46 -5.87 13.04
CA ARG A 59 12.64 -6.29 12.27
C ARG A 59 13.96 -5.77 12.85
N THR A 60 13.94 -4.60 13.49
CA THR A 60 15.12 -4.04 14.14
C THR A 60 15.41 -4.68 15.49
N THR A 61 14.38 -4.95 16.30
CA THR A 61 14.57 -5.49 17.66
C THR A 61 14.60 -7.01 17.71
N GLY A 62 13.93 -7.70 16.77
CA GLY A 62 13.67 -9.14 16.84
C GLY A 62 12.71 -9.54 17.97
N GLU A 63 12.09 -8.57 18.66
CA GLU A 63 11.28 -8.82 19.85
C GLU A 63 9.81 -8.53 19.56
N TYR A 64 9.06 -9.57 19.23
CA TYR A 64 7.64 -9.50 18.92
C TYR A 64 6.80 -8.96 20.09
N ASP A 65 7.05 -9.43 21.31
CA ASP A 65 6.28 -8.99 22.48
C ASP A 65 6.43 -7.48 22.77
N ARG A 66 7.54 -6.85 22.36
CA ARG A 66 7.72 -5.39 22.50
C ARG A 66 6.86 -4.57 21.56
N VAL A 67 6.36 -5.15 20.47
CA VAL A 67 5.54 -4.45 19.48
C VAL A 67 4.05 -4.74 19.62
N ARG A 68 3.65 -5.80 20.35
CA ARG A 68 2.24 -6.15 20.59
C ARG A 68 1.38 -5.01 21.12
N PRO A 69 1.81 -4.19 22.10
CA PRO A 69 1.00 -3.05 22.55
C PRO A 69 0.68 -2.07 21.41
N GLN A 70 1.58 -1.91 20.44
CA GLN A 70 1.40 -1.02 19.29
C GLN A 70 0.46 -1.64 18.25
N ILE A 71 0.43 -2.98 18.15
CA ILE A 71 -0.57 -3.71 17.35
C ILE A 71 -1.97 -3.45 17.94
N ASP A 72 -2.14 -3.56 19.26
CA ASP A 72 -3.41 -3.29 19.95
C ASP A 72 -3.90 -1.84 19.77
N GLU A 73 -2.97 -0.88 19.68
CA GLU A 73 -3.32 0.52 19.42
C GLU A 73 -3.99 0.75 18.07
N LEU A 74 -3.74 -0.11 17.06
CA LEU A 74 -4.37 0.01 15.74
C LEU A 74 -5.90 -0.05 15.83
N GLU A 75 -6.46 -0.90 16.68
CA GLU A 75 -7.91 -0.97 16.89
C GLU A 75 -8.47 0.31 17.52
N LYS A 76 -7.75 0.87 18.50
CA LYS A 76 -8.12 2.13 19.14
C LYS A 76 -8.13 3.26 18.11
N PHE A 77 -7.10 3.32 17.27
CA PHE A 77 -7.02 4.33 16.21
C PHE A 77 -8.08 4.14 15.14
N ALA A 78 -8.43 2.90 14.76
CA ALA A 78 -9.51 2.62 13.83
C ALA A 78 -10.87 3.07 14.40
N ALA A 79 -11.14 2.78 15.67
CA ALA A 79 -12.35 3.25 16.36
C ALA A 79 -12.41 4.79 16.44
N GLN A 80 -11.28 5.47 16.63
CA GLN A 80 -11.22 6.92 16.57
C GLN A 80 -11.47 7.46 15.16
N ALA A 81 -10.91 6.84 14.11
CA ALA A 81 -11.08 7.27 12.72
C ALA A 81 -12.55 7.28 12.26
N MET A 82 -13.37 6.37 12.79
CA MET A 82 -14.82 6.36 12.56
C MET A 82 -15.57 7.52 13.24
N LYS A 83 -15.06 8.02 14.37
CA LYS A 83 -15.75 9.04 15.19
C LYS A 83 -15.32 10.46 14.86
N ARG A 84 -14.33 10.64 13.98
CA ARG A 84 -13.81 11.98 13.64
C ARG A 84 -14.93 12.80 13.00
N LYS A 85 -15.08 14.05 13.44
CA LYS A 85 -15.90 15.09 12.78
C LYS A 85 -15.27 15.57 11.45
N ALA A 86 -14.46 14.74 10.81
CA ALA A 86 -13.93 15.05 9.49
C ALA A 86 -15.09 15.04 8.49
N SER A 87 -14.90 15.70 7.35
CA SER A 87 -15.86 15.66 6.23
C SER A 87 -16.17 14.22 5.77
N LYS A 88 -15.25 13.27 6.03
CA LYS A 88 -15.42 11.86 5.71
C LYS A 88 -14.82 10.94 6.78
N PRO A 89 -15.62 10.43 7.72
CA PRO A 89 -15.16 9.41 8.68
C PRO A 89 -14.85 8.09 7.97
N ALA A 90 -13.99 7.26 8.57
CA ALA A 90 -13.70 5.94 8.03
C ALA A 90 -14.95 5.03 8.13
N PRO A 91 -15.24 4.19 7.12
CA PRO A 91 -16.36 3.26 7.16
C PRO A 91 -16.19 2.17 8.22
N VAL A 92 -17.30 1.57 8.64
CA VAL A 92 -17.34 0.49 9.65
C VAL A 92 -16.52 -0.72 9.17
N GLU A 93 -16.60 -1.01 7.88
CA GLU A 93 -15.88 -2.09 7.19
C GLU A 93 -14.37 -1.93 7.34
N PHE A 94 -13.85 -0.69 7.34
CA PHE A 94 -12.43 -0.45 7.58
C PHE A 94 -12.01 -0.79 9.01
N LYS A 95 -12.85 -0.48 10.01
CA LYS A 95 -12.57 -0.90 11.39
C LYS A 95 -12.57 -2.43 11.50
N GLN A 96 -13.55 -3.09 10.90
CA GLN A 96 -13.63 -4.55 10.89
C GLN A 96 -12.41 -5.18 10.19
N PHE A 97 -11.93 -4.58 9.09
CA PHE A 97 -10.68 -4.97 8.43
C PHE A 97 -9.51 -4.93 9.41
N ILE A 98 -9.31 -3.80 10.08
CA ILE A 98 -8.22 -3.66 11.07
C ILE A 98 -8.37 -4.68 12.20
N GLN A 99 -9.56 -4.86 12.77
CA GLN A 99 -9.78 -5.78 13.89
C GLN A 99 -9.49 -7.24 13.55
N LYS A 100 -9.97 -7.72 12.38
CA LYS A 100 -9.71 -9.10 11.94
C LYS A 100 -8.20 -9.35 11.78
N ASN A 101 -7.51 -8.41 11.17
CA ASN A 101 -6.07 -8.53 10.93
C ASN A 101 -5.25 -8.36 12.22
N VAL A 102 -5.62 -7.44 13.12
CA VAL A 102 -5.01 -7.28 14.46
C VAL A 102 -5.17 -8.56 15.28
N THR A 103 -6.34 -9.19 15.22
CA THR A 103 -6.58 -10.47 15.92
C THR A 103 -5.58 -11.54 15.51
N LEU A 104 -5.21 -11.63 14.23
CA LEU A 104 -4.19 -12.56 13.76
C LEU A 104 -2.78 -12.07 14.06
N ALA A 105 -2.52 -10.77 13.88
CA ALA A 105 -1.23 -10.14 14.14
C ALA A 105 -0.81 -10.21 15.61
N ASN A 106 -1.75 -10.36 16.54
CA ASN A 106 -1.48 -10.55 17.97
C ASN A 106 -1.22 -12.01 18.37
N LYS A 107 -1.48 -12.98 17.49
CA LYS A 107 -1.26 -14.41 17.80
C LYS A 107 0.19 -14.85 17.59
N SER A 108 0.91 -14.21 16.68
CA SER A 108 2.23 -14.68 16.22
C SER A 108 2.96 -13.64 15.38
N GLU A 109 4.28 -13.82 15.26
CA GLU A 109 5.14 -13.04 14.35
C GLU A 109 4.70 -13.19 12.89
N GLU A 110 4.37 -14.42 12.48
CA GLU A 110 3.83 -14.72 11.18
C GLU A 110 2.52 -13.96 10.95
N GLY A 111 1.64 -13.91 11.95
CA GLY A 111 0.42 -13.10 11.89
C GLY A 111 0.68 -11.63 11.58
N LEU A 112 1.70 -11.03 12.22
CA LEU A 112 2.08 -9.63 11.97
C LEU A 112 2.62 -9.44 10.55
N LEU A 113 3.51 -10.33 10.10
CA LEU A 113 4.10 -10.26 8.76
C LEU A 113 3.06 -10.51 7.66
N GLY A 114 2.14 -11.45 7.89
CA GLY A 114 1.03 -11.76 7.00
C GLY A 114 0.05 -10.59 6.88
N PHE A 115 -0.29 -9.94 8.00
CA PHE A 115 -1.08 -8.71 7.96
C PHE A 115 -0.39 -7.63 7.13
N PHE A 116 0.89 -7.39 7.36
CA PHE A 116 1.64 -6.38 6.62
C PHE A 116 1.64 -6.64 5.10
N GLN A 117 1.91 -7.88 4.68
CA GLN A 117 1.90 -8.25 3.27
C GLN A 117 0.51 -8.13 2.63
N HIS A 118 -0.52 -8.59 3.34
CA HIS A 118 -1.90 -8.45 2.88
C HIS A 118 -2.30 -6.97 2.75
N PHE A 119 -2.00 -6.15 3.77
CA PHE A 119 -2.35 -4.72 3.76
C PHE A 119 -1.58 -3.96 2.66
N GLN A 120 -0.30 -4.28 2.43
CA GLN A 120 0.45 -3.75 1.29
C GLN A 120 -0.27 -4.03 -0.04
N SER A 121 -0.83 -5.24 -0.19
CA SER A 121 -1.55 -5.64 -1.40
C SER A 121 -2.88 -4.89 -1.55
N VAL A 122 -3.65 -4.76 -0.46
CA VAL A 122 -4.87 -3.94 -0.44
C VAL A 122 -4.57 -2.50 -0.86
N VAL A 123 -3.50 -1.89 -0.33
CA VAL A 123 -3.06 -0.54 -0.73
C VAL A 123 -2.70 -0.48 -2.22
N ALA A 124 -2.06 -1.51 -2.77
CA ALA A 124 -1.68 -1.54 -4.18
C ALA A 124 -2.89 -1.65 -5.13
N PHE A 125 -3.90 -2.41 -4.75
CA PHE A 125 -5.15 -2.53 -5.51
C PHE A 125 -6.07 -1.32 -5.34
N PHE A 126 -5.99 -0.62 -4.20
CA PHE A 126 -6.87 0.51 -3.92
C PHE A 126 -6.82 1.58 -5.01
N PRO A 127 -7.98 2.04 -5.53
CA PRO A 127 -8.01 3.05 -6.57
C PRO A 127 -7.50 4.39 -6.03
N ASN A 128 -6.57 5.01 -6.73
CA ASN A 128 -6.10 6.35 -6.41
C ASN A 128 -7.18 7.37 -6.79
N THR A 129 -8.13 7.62 -5.89
CA THR A 129 -9.14 8.68 -6.07
C THR A 129 -8.56 10.04 -5.68
N GLU A 130 -7.53 10.47 -6.40
CA GLU A 130 -7.18 11.88 -6.52
C GLU A 130 -7.07 12.22 -8.01
N GLY A 131 -8.21 12.57 -8.63
CA GLY A 131 -8.26 13.37 -9.86
C GLY A 131 -7.59 12.84 -11.13
N GLY A 132 -7.73 11.56 -11.49
CA GLY A 132 -7.08 11.05 -12.72
C GLY A 132 -7.68 9.80 -13.34
N GLY A 133 -8.92 9.87 -13.84
CA GLY A 133 -9.48 8.99 -14.87
C GLY A 133 -9.72 7.51 -14.51
N PRO A 134 -10.56 6.79 -15.28
CA PRO A 134 -10.76 5.36 -15.09
C PRO A 134 -9.46 4.62 -15.40
N ARG A 135 -9.03 3.71 -14.51
CA ARG A 135 -8.00 2.72 -14.83
C ARG A 135 -8.51 1.86 -15.97
N GLY A 136 -8.07 2.18 -17.18
CA GLY A 136 -8.34 1.43 -18.40
C GLY A 136 -7.79 0.02 -18.30
N ASN A 137 -8.70 -0.93 -18.38
CA ASN A 137 -8.48 -2.36 -18.53
C ASN A 137 -7.65 -2.64 -19.79
N GLY A 138 -6.58 -3.43 -19.65
CA GLY A 138 -5.94 -4.27 -20.69
C GLY A 138 -5.55 -3.65 -22.04
N ASN A 139 -4.24 -3.51 -22.30
CA ASN A 139 -3.58 -4.32 -23.33
C ASN A 139 -2.07 -4.07 -23.38
N SER A 140 -1.30 -5.12 -23.08
CA SER A 140 0.09 -5.26 -23.49
C SER A 140 0.12 -5.43 -25.01
N VAL A 141 0.36 -4.33 -25.75
CA VAL A 141 0.70 -4.39 -27.17
C VAL A 141 2.18 -4.11 -27.34
N HIS A 142 2.86 -5.14 -27.85
CA HIS A 142 4.16 -5.15 -28.52
C HIS A 142 4.97 -3.84 -28.55
N ARG A 143 6.11 -3.85 -27.83
CA ARG A 143 7.29 -3.07 -28.22
C ARG A 143 7.74 -3.53 -29.60
N ASN A 144 7.53 -2.70 -30.63
CA ASN A 144 8.35 -2.77 -31.83
C ASN A 144 9.59 -1.91 -31.62
N HIS A 145 10.73 -2.60 -31.67
CA HIS A 145 12.06 -2.06 -31.65
C HIS A 145 12.41 -1.68 -33.09
N GLU A 146 12.27 -0.42 -33.47
CA GLU A 146 12.73 0.09 -34.77
C GLU A 146 13.86 1.09 -34.55
N SER A 147 15.06 0.54 -34.69
CA SER A 147 16.30 1.27 -34.91
C SER A 147 16.35 1.73 -36.37
N GLU A 148 16.69 3.00 -36.60
CA GLU A 148 17.33 3.64 -37.77
C GLU A 148 17.04 5.15 -37.65
N LYS A 149 17.86 6.15 -37.99
CA LYS A 149 19.22 6.27 -38.54
C LYS A 149 19.68 7.71 -38.25
N HIS A 150 21.00 7.87 -38.20
CA HIS A 150 21.77 9.08 -38.42
C HIS A 150 21.07 10.29 -39.06
N ASN A 151 21.30 11.49 -38.50
CA ASN A 151 21.79 12.58 -39.33
C ASN A 151 22.71 13.53 -38.55
N SER A 152 23.90 13.72 -39.10
CA SER A 152 24.99 14.57 -38.61
C SER A 152 25.29 15.62 -39.68
N SER A 153 25.23 16.91 -39.34
CA SER A 153 25.95 18.06 -39.95
C SER A 153 25.26 19.37 -39.53
N LYS A 154 25.90 20.53 -39.32
CA LYS A 154 27.30 20.97 -39.26
C LYS A 154 27.27 22.43 -38.70
N LYS A 155 28.26 22.74 -37.85
CA LYS A 155 29.02 24.00 -37.66
C LYS A 155 28.43 25.35 -38.12
N ASN A 156 28.49 26.35 -37.22
CA ASN A 156 29.43 27.50 -37.29
C ASN A 156 29.27 28.40 -36.04
N THR A 157 30.28 28.48 -35.15
CA THR A 157 31.28 29.57 -35.00
C THR A 157 30.72 30.97 -34.69
N SER A 158 31.00 31.48 -33.49
CA SER A 158 31.90 32.63 -33.32
C SER A 158 32.23 32.88 -31.84
N PHE A 159 33.54 33.01 -31.59
CA PHE A 159 34.14 33.59 -30.40
C PHE A 159 33.67 35.04 -30.16
N HIS A 160 33.60 35.46 -28.89
CA HIS A 160 34.28 36.68 -28.43
C HIS A 160 34.64 36.61 -26.93
N LYS A 161 35.93 36.87 -26.66
CA LYS A 161 36.54 37.20 -25.37
C LYS A 161 35.91 38.49 -24.81
N ASN A 162 35.79 38.62 -23.49
CA ASN A 162 36.67 39.53 -22.75
C ASN A 162 36.52 39.42 -21.23
N GLN A 163 37.69 39.44 -20.59
CA GLN A 163 37.95 39.63 -19.17
C GLN A 163 37.42 41.00 -18.69
N SER A 164 37.11 41.15 -17.40
CA SER A 164 37.78 42.17 -16.57
C SER A 164 37.36 42.08 -15.09
N THR A 165 38.40 42.21 -14.27
CA THR A 165 38.53 42.35 -12.81
C THR A 165 37.67 43.40 -12.11
N ARG A 166 37.40 43.16 -10.81
CA ARG A 166 37.36 44.06 -9.63
C ARG A 166 36.34 43.47 -8.63
N ARG A 167 36.57 43.38 -7.33
CA ARG A 167 37.56 43.96 -6.42
C ARG A 167 37.53 43.13 -5.13
#